data_AF-R5AKA4-F1
#
_entry.id   AF-R5AKA4-F1
#
_cell.length_a   1.000
_cell.length_b   1.000
_cell.length_c   1.000
_cell.angle_alpha   90.00
_cell.angle_beta   90.00
_cell.angle_gamma   90.00
#
_symmetry.space_group_name_H-M   'P 1'
#
loop_
_entity.id
_entity.type
_entity.pdbx_description
1 polymer ?
#
loop_
_entity_poly.entity_id
_entity_poly.type
_entity_poly.pdbx_seq_one_letter_code
_entity_poly.pdbx_strand_id
1 'polypeptide(L)' 'MHCFVLPGGTAASARAQIARTVCRRAERRIIALGRNAALDERCVRFVNRLSDWLFAYARALNSAAGVADKPWQRD' A
#
# COMPACT_ATOMS: atom_id res chain seq x y z
N MET A 1 10.76 -12.49 -4.24
CA MET A 1 11.60 -11.32 -3.87
C MET A 1 11.48 -11.14 -2.36
N HIS A 2 12.55 -11.40 -1.61
CA HIS A 2 12.57 -11.40 -0.12
C HIS A 2 13.20 -10.11 0.46
N CYS A 3 13.11 -9.00 -0.26
CA CYS A 3 13.63 -7.71 0.18
C CYS A 3 12.56 -6.63 0.04
N PHE A 4 12.68 -5.56 0.85
CA PHE A 4 11.83 -4.40 0.70
C PHE A 4 12.03 -3.77 -0.68
N VAL A 5 10.95 -3.29 -1.28
CA VAL A 5 11.00 -2.54 -2.54
C VAL A 5 10.93 -1.06 -2.20
N LEU A 6 11.86 -0.27 -2.75
CA LEU A 6 11.82 1.17 -2.61
C LEU A 6 10.62 1.73 -3.39
N PRO A 7 9.79 2.60 -2.79
CA PRO A 7 8.64 3.16 -3.47
C PRO A 7 9.10 4.10 -4.59
N GLY A 8 8.78 3.77 -5.84
CA GLY A 8 9.20 4.55 -7.01
C GLY A 8 9.15 3.74 -8.29
N GLY A 9 9.91 4.18 -9.29
CA GLY A 9 9.86 3.69 -10.66
C GLY A 9 9.11 4.68 -11.54
N THR A 10 7.92 4.31 -12.00
CA THR A 10 7.06 5.21 -12.79
C THR A 10 6.25 6.18 -11.94
N ALA A 11 5.81 7.30 -12.53
CA ALA A 11 4.89 8.24 -11.86
C ALA A 11 3.57 7.57 -11.43
N ALA A 12 3.07 6.62 -12.22
CA ALA A 12 1.87 5.85 -11.90
C ALA A 12 2.09 4.95 -10.68
N SER A 13 3.19 4.19 -10.65
CA SER A 13 3.56 3.36 -9.48
C SER A 13 3.77 4.21 -8.23
N ALA A 14 4.44 5.36 -8.35
CA ALA A 14 4.64 6.28 -7.24
C ALA A 14 3.29 6.79 -6.66
N ARG A 15 2.33 7.16 -7.52
CA ARG A 15 0.98 7.54 -7.08
C ARG A 15 0.25 6.39 -6.38
N ALA A 16 0.38 5.16 -6.88
CA ALA A 16 -0.19 3.98 -6.21
C ALA A 16 0.44 3.73 -4.83
N GLN A 17 1.76 3.92 -4.68
CA GLN A 17 2.44 3.86 -3.38
C GLN A 17 1.98 4.97 -2.43
N ILE A 18 1.71 6.19 -2.93
CA ILE A 18 1.10 7.27 -2.13
C ILE A 18 -0.31 6.88 -1.70
N ALA A 19 -1.14 6.38 -2.60
CA ALA A 19 -2.47 5.89 -2.26
C ALA A 19 -2.41 4.81 -1.18
N ARG A 20 -1.42 3.91 -1.23
CA ARG A 20 -1.18 2.89 -0.21
C ARG A 20 -0.89 3.52 1.16
N THR A 21 -0.05 4.55 1.25
CA THR A 21 0.24 5.21 2.54
C THR A 21 -0.98 5.93 3.11
N VAL A 22 -1.80 6.55 2.25
CA VAL A 22 -3.08 7.15 2.63
C VAL A 22 -4.06 6.09 3.14
N CYS A 23 -4.16 4.95 2.47
CA CYS A 23 -4.97 3.81 2.88
C CYS A 23 -4.57 3.30 4.27
N ARG A 24 -3.27 3.09 4.52
CA ARG A 24 -2.77 2.70 5.86
C ARG A 24 -2.98 3.77 6.93
N ARG A 25 -2.99 5.05 6.55
CA ARG A 25 -3.33 6.15 7.46
C ARG A 25 -4.82 6.13 7.81
N ALA A 26 -5.69 5.82 6.85
CA ALA A 26 -7.12 5.63 7.09
C ALA A 26 -7.37 4.42 8.01
N GLU A 27 -6.71 3.28 7.76
CA GLU A 27 -6.76 2.09 8.62
C GLU A 27 -6.50 2.41 10.09
N ARG A 28 -5.41 3.16 10.37
CA ARG A 28 -5.08 3.59 11.75
C ARG A 28 -6.17 4.44 12.39
N ARG A 29 -6.83 5.32 11.62
CA ARG A 29 -7.92 6.16 12.12
C ARG A 29 -9.19 5.36 12.38
N ILE A 30 -9.50 4.39 11.52
CA ILE A 30 -10.64 3.48 11.71
C ILE A 30 -10.42 2.65 12.98
N ILE A 31 -9.24 2.07 13.18
CA ILE A 31 -8.92 1.32 14.41
C ILE A 31 -9.03 2.22 15.65
N ALA A 32 -8.56 3.47 15.58
CA ALA A 32 -8.68 4.42 16.69
C ALA A 32 -10.14 4.75 17.00
N LEU A 33 -10.99 4.93 15.97
CA LEU A 33 -12.42 5.14 16.12
C LEU A 33 -13.12 3.93 16.76
N GLY A 34 -12.69 2.70 16.39
CA GLY A 34 -13.24 1.46 16.92
C GLY A 34 -13.06 1.27 18.43
N ARG A 35 -12.22 2.08 19.08
CA ARG A 35 -12.09 2.11 20.55
C ARG A 35 -13.24 2.85 21.22
N ASN A 36 -13.91 3.75 20.52
CA ASN A 36 -14.94 4.63 21.05
C ASN A 36 -16.33 4.38 20.44
N ALA A 37 -16.42 3.64 19.33
CA ALA A 37 -17.66 3.33 18.64
C ALA A 37 -17.64 1.92 18.04
N ALA A 38 -18.80 1.27 17.97
CA ALA A 38 -18.95 0.01 17.26
C ALA A 38 -18.70 0.21 15.77
N LEU A 39 -17.84 -0.62 15.19
CA LEU A 39 -17.50 -0.59 13.77
C LEU A 39 -17.79 -1.94 13.12
N ASP A 40 -18.15 -1.89 11.85
CA ASP A 40 -18.21 -3.09 11.04
C ASP A 40 -16.78 -3.58 10.72
N GLU A 41 -16.43 -4.78 11.21
CA GLU A 41 -15.14 -5.41 10.95
C GLU A 41 -14.82 -5.57 9.45
N ARG A 42 -15.86 -5.65 8.60
CA ARG A 42 -15.68 -5.73 7.14
C ARG A 42 -14.97 -4.49 6.61
N CYS A 43 -15.20 -3.31 7.18
CA CYS A 43 -14.52 -2.09 6.79
C CYS A 43 -13.01 -2.15 7.10
N VAL A 44 -12.64 -2.64 8.29
CA VAL A 44 -11.23 -2.79 8.68
C VAL A 44 -10.53 -3.81 7.78
N ARG A 45 -11.15 -4.98 7.58
CA ARG A 45 -10.63 -6.02 6.66
C ARG A 45 -10.46 -5.50 5.24
N PHE A 46 -11.43 -4.74 4.73
CA PHE A 46 -11.37 -4.19 3.38
C PHE A 46 -10.20 -3.22 3.21
N VAL A 47 -10.06 -2.23 4.12
CA VAL A 47 -8.98 -1.23 4.03
C VAL A 47 -7.61 -1.89 4.18
N ASN A 48 -7.48 -2.90 5.04
CA ASN A 48 -6.27 -3.69 5.18
C ASN A 48 -5.87 -4.35 3.84
N ARG A 49 -6.81 -5.08 3.21
CA ARG A 49 -6.60 -5.75 1.92
C ARG A 49 -6.38 -4.79 0.76
N LEU A 50 -7.06 -3.64 0.77
CA LEU A 50 -6.86 -2.59 -0.22
C LEU A 50 -5.42 -2.06 -0.18
N SER A 51 -4.82 -1.96 1.01
CA SER A 51 -3.42 -1.53 1.13
C SER A 51 -2.44 -2.54 0.50
N ASP A 52 -2.71 -3.84 0.61
CA ASP A 52 -1.92 -4.90 -0.02
C ASP A 52 -2.12 -4.89 -1.54
N TRP A 53 -3.37 -4.73 -1.99
CA TRP A 53 -3.69 -4.62 -3.41
C TRP A 53 -3.01 -3.42 -4.06
N LEU A 54 -2.98 -2.25 -3.40
CA LEU A 54 -2.29 -1.06 -3.89
C LEU A 54 -0.78 -1.27 -4.03
N PHE A 55 -0.17 -2.07 -3.15
CA PHE A 55 1.23 -2.47 -3.29
C PHE A 55 1.45 -3.35 -4.52
N ALA A 56 0.62 -4.37 -4.72
CA ALA A 56 0.69 -5.23 -5.91
C ALA A 56 0.44 -4.44 -7.20
N TYR A 57 -0.52 -3.52 -7.18
CA TYR A 57 -0.86 -2.66 -8.31
C TYR A 57 0.29 -1.71 -8.68
N ALA A 58 0.96 -1.10 -7.70
CA ALA A 58 2.14 -0.28 -7.96
C ALA A 58 3.24 -1.06 -8.71
N ARG A 59 3.48 -2.32 -8.31
CA ARG A 59 4.45 -3.20 -8.98
C ARG A 59 3.99 -3.62 -10.37
N ALA A 60 2.69 -3.89 -10.54
CA ALA A 60 2.11 -4.18 -11.85
C ALA A 60 2.28 -3.00 -12.82
N LEU A 61 2.12 -1.76 -12.35
CA LEU A 61 2.34 -0.55 -13.15
C LEU A 61 3.81 -0.39 -13.59
N ASN A 62 4.76 -0.68 -12.70
CA ASN A 62 6.18 -0.69 -13.05
C ASN A 62 6.49 -1.78 -14.09
N SER A 63 5.99 -3.00 -13.86
CA SER A 63 6.15 -4.13 -14.78
C SER A 63 5.57 -3.84 -16.17
N ALA A 64 4.36 -3.29 -16.24
CA ALA A 64 3.71 -2.93 -17.50
C ALA A 64 4.46 -1.83 -18.28
N ALA A 65 5.22 -0.99 -17.58
CA ALA A 65 6.08 0.03 -18.19
C ALA A 65 7.52 -0.46 -18.48
N GLY A 66 7.82 -1.75 -18.24
CA GLY A 66 9.17 -2.30 -18.41
C GLY A 66 10.20 -1.78 -17.40
N VAL A 67 9.76 -1.18 -16.30
CA VAL A 67 10.62 -0.63 -15.25
C VAL A 67 10.74 -1.63 -14.11
N ALA A 68 11.97 -2.05 -13.78
CA ALA A 68 12.20 -2.95 -12.66
C ALA A 68 12.03 -2.24 -11.31
N ASP A 69 11.43 -2.94 -10.35
CA ASP A 69 11.34 -2.48 -8.96
C ASP A 69 12.73 -2.44 -8.32
N LYS A 70 13.07 -1.33 -7.65
CA LYS A 70 14.37 -1.17 -6.99
C LYS A 70 14.35 -1.88 -5.62
N PRO A 71 15.13 -2.96 -5.41
CA PRO A 71 15.27 -3.56 -4.10
C PRO A 71 15.99 -2.60 -3.16
N TRP A 72 15.55 -2.56 -1.91
CA TRP A 72 16.31 -1.96 -0.82
C TRP A 72 17.54 -2.81 -0.54
N GLN A 73 18.71 -2.18 -0.50
CA GLN A 73 19.98 -2.79 -0.15
C GLN A 73 20.36 -2.33 1.25
N ARG A 74 20.91 -3.25 2.03
CA ARG A 74 21.40 -3.00 3.39
C ARG A 74 22.92 -2.94 3.25
N ASP A 75 23.49 -1.75 3.40
CA ASP A 75 24.94 -1.55 3.48
C ASP A 75 25.51 -2.24 4.74
#